data_AF-A0A449A869-F1
#
_entry.id   AF-A0A449A869-F1
#
_cell.length_a   1.000
_cell.length_b   1.000
_cell.length_c   1.000
_cell.angle_alpha   90.00
_cell.angle_beta   90.00
_cell.angle_gamma   90.00
#
_symmetry.space_group_name_H-M   'P 1'
#
loop_
_entity.id
_entity.type
_entity.pdbx_description
1 polymer ?
#
loop_
_entity_poly.entity_id
_entity_poly.type
_entity_poly.pdbx_seq_one_letter_code
_entity_poly.pdbx_strand_id
1 'polypeptide(L)'
;MSRHFIKEEFDMIYKIYNEFGLKQTINYINDISPDTNFITRKHLLGRIGKIIRYYNNGMQDQLLDKKGANRKPGSGRPKKPIEPDWNEFTKEELIEIAKRYNEINKNKSKSEKLSEAKKLNIRYSKSAKFFNVCRQAVVKSKTRVIKVREHKNDTIIRKSFLDNKGRYGRLRLSAYISMKYNIFINPRSLGRHLKDWI
;
A
#
# COMPACT_ATOMS: atom_id res chain seq x y z
N MET A 1 -12.42 -12.39 -21.98
CA MET A 1 -12.07 -10.96 -21.76
C MET A 1 -12.09 -10.31 -23.12
N SER A 2 -12.84 -9.23 -23.34
CA SER A 2 -12.95 -8.64 -24.68
C SER A 2 -11.62 -8.07 -25.18
N ARG A 3 -11.34 -8.30 -26.47
CA ARG A 3 -10.20 -7.74 -27.21
C ARG A 3 -10.16 -6.21 -27.15
N HIS A 4 -8.97 -5.63 -27.18
CA HIS A 4 -8.76 -4.19 -27.38
C HIS A 4 -9.02 -3.82 -28.85
N PHE A 5 -9.77 -2.74 -29.09
CA PHE A 5 -10.06 -2.29 -30.46
C PHE A 5 -8.89 -1.50 -31.05
N ILE A 6 -8.71 -1.60 -32.36
CA ILE A 6 -7.78 -0.79 -33.17
C ILE A 6 -8.46 0.56 -33.49
N LYS A 7 -7.69 1.59 -33.89
CA LYS A 7 -8.21 2.94 -34.19
C LYS A 7 -9.36 2.91 -35.20
N GLU A 8 -9.19 2.17 -36.29
CA GLU A 8 -10.20 2.01 -37.33
C GLU A 8 -11.52 1.42 -36.78
N GLU A 9 -11.44 0.43 -35.88
CA GLU A 9 -12.61 -0.17 -35.25
C GLU A 9 -13.31 0.84 -34.30
N PHE A 10 -12.55 1.68 -33.60
CA PHE A 10 -13.12 2.74 -32.77
C PHE A 10 -13.83 3.81 -33.60
N ASP A 11 -13.25 4.22 -34.74
CA ASP A 11 -13.85 5.19 -35.66
C ASP A 11 -15.17 4.66 -36.23
N MET A 12 -15.18 3.38 -36.62
CA MET A 12 -16.38 2.71 -37.14
C MET A 12 -17.47 2.57 -36.07
N ILE A 13 -17.13 2.21 -34.83
CA ILE A 13 -18.10 2.16 -33.72
C ILE A 13 -18.76 3.53 -33.50
N TYR A 14 -17.97 4.61 -33.55
CA TYR A 14 -18.48 5.97 -33.38
C TYR A 14 -19.42 6.37 -34.53
N LYS A 15 -19.03 6.11 -35.78
CA LYS A 15 -19.87 6.38 -36.96
C LYS A 15 -21.20 5.61 -36.90
N ILE A 16 -21.15 4.30 -36.65
CA ILE A 16 -22.34 3.45 -36.59
C ILE A 16 -23.28 3.91 -35.47
N TYR A 17 -22.73 4.33 -34.34
CA TYR A 17 -23.55 4.84 -33.24
C TYR A 17 -24.31 6.11 -33.61
N ASN A 18 -23.65 7.05 -34.31
CA ASN A 18 -24.29 8.30 -34.71
C ASN A 18 -25.30 8.12 -35.85
N GLU A 19 -25.04 7.21 -36.80
CA GLU A 19 -25.89 7.02 -37.97
C GLU A 19 -27.05 6.05 -37.72
N PHE A 20 -26.78 4.92 -37.05
CA PHE A 20 -27.74 3.83 -36.93
C PHE A 20 -28.17 3.56 -35.48
N GLY A 21 -27.45 4.11 -34.51
CA GLY A 21 -27.77 3.99 -33.10
C GLY A 21 -27.23 2.72 -32.44
N LEU A 22 -27.71 2.51 -31.22
CA LEU A 22 -27.08 1.61 -30.25
C LEU A 22 -27.25 0.12 -30.57
N LYS A 23 -28.35 -0.28 -31.21
CA LYS A 23 -28.62 -1.70 -31.53
C LYS A 23 -27.63 -2.20 -32.58
N GLN A 24 -27.40 -1.42 -33.63
CA GLN A 24 -26.49 -1.71 -34.73
C GLN A 24 -25.04 -1.64 -34.26
N THR A 25 -24.73 -0.70 -33.36
CA THR A 25 -23.41 -0.62 -32.71
C THR A 25 -23.07 -1.89 -31.93
N ILE A 26 -24.05 -2.44 -31.20
CA ILE A 26 -23.87 -3.69 -30.44
C ILE A 26 -23.61 -4.87 -31.37
N ASN A 27 -24.38 -4.98 -32.46
CA ASN A 27 -24.19 -6.05 -33.44
C ASN A 27 -22.79 -5.98 -34.06
N TYR A 28 -22.38 -4.80 -34.51
CA TYR A 28 -21.04 -4.60 -35.05
C TYR A 28 -19.93 -4.96 -34.06
N ILE A 29 -20.06 -4.58 -32.78
CA ILE A 29 -19.09 -4.94 -31.75
C ILE A 29 -19.01 -6.45 -31.53
N ASN A 30 -20.15 -7.14 -31.56
CA ASN A 30 -20.21 -8.59 -31.43
C ASN A 30 -19.60 -9.30 -32.64
N ASP A 31 -19.70 -8.74 -33.83
CA ASP A 31 -19.10 -9.28 -35.05
C ASP A 31 -17.56 -9.16 -35.02
N ILE A 32 -17.03 -7.99 -34.62
CA ILE A 32 -15.56 -7.76 -34.57
C ILE A 32 -14.89 -8.39 -33.34
N SER A 33 -15.64 -8.65 -32.27
CA SER A 33 -15.13 -9.22 -31.03
C SER A 33 -16.14 -10.21 -30.44
N PRO A 34 -16.27 -11.42 -30.98
CA PRO A 34 -17.28 -12.42 -30.55
C PRO A 34 -17.31 -12.70 -29.04
N ASP A 35 -16.17 -12.54 -28.36
CA ASP A 35 -16.07 -12.62 -26.89
C ASP A 35 -16.97 -11.62 -26.14
N THR A 36 -17.47 -10.56 -26.79
CA THR A 36 -18.43 -9.62 -26.20
C THR A 36 -19.83 -10.20 -26.09
N ASN A 37 -20.16 -11.28 -26.81
CA ASN A 37 -21.42 -11.99 -26.66
C ASN A 37 -21.62 -12.55 -25.24
N PHE A 38 -20.52 -12.87 -24.55
CA PHE A 38 -20.53 -13.40 -23.18
C PHE A 38 -20.49 -12.30 -22.11
N ILE A 39 -20.47 -11.02 -22.50
CA ILE A 39 -20.41 -9.88 -21.58
C ILE A 39 -21.82 -9.38 -21.29
N THR A 40 -22.08 -8.98 -20.03
CA THR A 40 -23.37 -8.39 -19.68
C THR A 40 -23.62 -7.09 -20.45
N ARG A 41 -24.86 -6.90 -20.89
CA ARG A 41 -25.30 -5.72 -21.66
C ARG A 41 -24.88 -4.40 -21.01
N LYS A 42 -24.93 -4.30 -19.68
CA LYS A 42 -24.49 -3.14 -18.90
C LYS A 42 -23.03 -2.76 -19.16
N HIS A 43 -22.12 -3.74 -19.23
CA HIS A 43 -20.71 -3.49 -19.49
C HIS A 43 -20.46 -3.09 -20.94
N LEU A 44 -21.19 -3.68 -21.89
CA LEU A 44 -21.12 -3.31 -23.30
C LEU A 44 -21.56 -1.86 -23.53
N LEU A 45 -22.68 -1.46 -22.92
CA LEU A 45 -23.17 -0.08 -22.94
C LEU A 45 -22.16 0.90 -22.33
N GLY A 46 -21.58 0.55 -21.19
CA GLY A 46 -20.54 1.39 -20.57
C GLY A 46 -19.30 1.54 -21.45
N ARG A 47 -18.96 0.52 -22.23
CA ARG A 47 -17.86 0.56 -23.19
C ARG A 47 -18.18 1.47 -24.37
N ILE A 48 -19.36 1.33 -24.98
CA ILE A 48 -19.84 2.19 -26.08
C ILE A 48 -19.89 3.66 -25.62
N GLY A 49 -20.51 3.93 -24.47
CA GLY A 49 -20.60 5.30 -23.92
C GLY A 49 -19.23 5.91 -23.65
N LYS A 50 -18.25 5.11 -23.23
CA LYS A 50 -16.86 5.57 -23.08
C LYS A 50 -16.25 5.95 -24.43
N ILE A 51 -16.48 5.17 -25.49
CA ILE A 51 -15.96 5.48 -26.84
C ILE A 51 -16.52 6.83 -27.30
N ILE A 52 -17.84 6.98 -27.31
CA ILE A 52 -18.53 8.20 -27.78
C ILE A 52 -18.03 9.43 -27.02
N ARG A 53 -17.96 9.34 -25.68
CA ARG A 53 -17.49 10.47 -24.86
C ARG A 53 -16.08 10.90 -25.20
N TYR A 54 -15.18 9.97 -25.49
CA TYR A 54 -13.80 10.29 -25.84
C TYR A 54 -13.70 10.89 -27.24
N TYR A 55 -14.50 10.42 -28.19
CA TYR A 55 -14.59 11.03 -29.53
C TYR A 55 -15.10 12.46 -29.47
N ASN A 56 -16.20 12.70 -28.76
CA ASN A 56 -16.79 14.04 -28.62
C ASN A 56 -15.83 15.05 -27.97
N ASN A 57 -14.95 14.58 -27.09
CA ASN A 57 -13.96 15.42 -26.41
C ASN A 57 -12.65 15.59 -27.20
N GLY A 58 -12.53 15.04 -28.42
CA GLY A 58 -11.29 15.05 -29.20
C GLY A 58 -10.16 14.20 -28.61
N MET A 59 -10.48 13.26 -27.71
CA MET A 59 -9.51 12.46 -26.95
C MET A 59 -9.33 11.05 -27.54
N GLN A 60 -9.41 10.91 -28.86
CA GLN A 60 -9.43 9.61 -29.54
C GLN A 60 -8.15 8.80 -29.27
N ASP A 61 -6.99 9.48 -29.23
CA ASP A 61 -5.70 8.82 -29.00
C ASP A 61 -5.53 8.24 -27.58
N GLN A 62 -6.28 8.76 -26.59
CA GLN A 62 -6.27 8.23 -25.22
C GLN A 62 -7.02 6.88 -25.07
N LEU A 63 -7.84 6.48 -26.05
CA LEU A 63 -8.49 5.17 -26.05
C LEU A 63 -7.53 4.04 -26.46
N LEU A 64 -6.54 4.37 -27.30
CA LEU A 64 -5.57 3.44 -27.87
C LEU A 64 -4.44 3.13 -26.89
N ASP A 65 -3.98 4.15 -26.16
CA ASP A 65 -2.76 4.05 -25.39
C ASP A 65 -2.99 3.84 -23.89
N LYS A 66 -2.98 2.57 -23.49
CA LYS A 66 -2.53 2.19 -22.13
C LYS A 66 -1.01 2.01 -22.06
N LYS A 67 -0.25 2.51 -23.04
CA LYS A 67 1.22 2.48 -23.07
C LYS A 67 1.76 3.91 -23.14
N GLY A 68 2.96 4.13 -22.63
CA GLY A 68 3.64 5.43 -22.70
C GLY A 68 3.36 6.41 -21.54
N ALA A 69 3.81 7.65 -21.73
CA ALA A 69 3.93 8.71 -20.72
C ALA A 69 2.59 9.14 -20.08
N ASN A 70 1.45 8.80 -20.71
CA ASN A 70 0.11 9.15 -20.25
C ASN A 70 -0.46 8.18 -19.18
N ARG A 71 0.32 7.21 -18.70
CA ARG A 71 -0.08 6.38 -17.56
C ARG A 71 -0.16 7.24 -16.30
N LYS A 72 -1.24 7.08 -15.52
CA LYS A 72 -1.30 7.67 -14.17
C LYS A 72 -0.02 7.28 -13.41
N PRO A 73 0.69 8.23 -12.77
CA PRO A 73 1.83 7.89 -11.93
C PRO A 73 1.40 6.84 -10.90
N GLY A 74 2.16 5.75 -10.80
CA GLY A 74 1.82 4.59 -9.95
C GLY A 74 0.88 3.55 -10.58
N SER A 75 0.42 3.73 -11.82
CA SER A 75 -0.38 2.72 -12.53
C SER A 75 0.52 1.75 -13.31
N GLY A 76 0.82 0.62 -12.69
CA GLY A 76 1.63 -0.45 -13.26
C GLY A 76 2.16 -1.39 -12.18
N ARG A 77 2.60 -2.58 -12.58
CA ARG A 77 3.39 -3.44 -11.70
C ARG A 77 4.73 -2.73 -11.43
N PRO A 78 5.15 -2.53 -10.17
CA PRO A 78 6.43 -1.92 -9.88
C PRO A 78 7.54 -2.67 -10.63
N LYS A 79 8.50 -1.92 -11.20
CA LYS A 79 9.73 -2.51 -11.76
C LYS A 79 10.37 -3.36 -10.65
N LYS A 80 10.81 -4.58 -11.01
CA LYS A 80 11.56 -5.40 -10.06
C LYS A 80 12.83 -4.62 -9.66
N PRO A 81 13.24 -4.66 -8.39
CA PRO A 81 14.53 -4.11 -8.00
C PRO A 81 15.64 -4.78 -8.84
N ILE A 82 16.68 -4.02 -9.14
CA ILE A 82 17.91 -4.54 -9.75
C ILE A 82 18.54 -5.45 -8.68
N GLU A 83 18.43 -6.77 -8.88
CA GLU A 83 19.11 -7.75 -8.04
C GLU A 83 20.59 -7.82 -8.50
N PRO A 84 21.56 -8.06 -7.58
CA PRO A 84 22.93 -8.36 -7.96
C PRO A 84 22.96 -9.53 -8.96
N ASP A 85 23.91 -9.53 -9.90
CA ASP A 85 24.06 -10.65 -10.83
C ASP A 85 24.68 -11.84 -10.10
N TRP A 86 23.82 -12.72 -9.60
CA TRP A 86 24.24 -13.92 -8.88
C TRP A 86 25.04 -14.91 -9.75
N ASN A 87 25.08 -14.71 -11.08
CA ASN A 87 25.86 -15.53 -11.99
C ASN A 87 27.35 -15.21 -11.97
N GLU A 88 27.77 -14.11 -11.33
CA GLU A 88 29.18 -13.77 -11.14
C GLU A 88 29.85 -14.71 -10.12
N PHE A 89 29.07 -15.32 -9.21
CA PHE A 89 29.59 -16.19 -8.17
C PHE A 89 29.58 -17.66 -8.60
N THR A 90 30.67 -18.36 -8.31
CA THR A 90 30.73 -19.82 -8.40
C THR A 90 29.81 -20.47 -7.35
N LYS A 91 29.42 -21.72 -7.61
CA LYS A 91 28.56 -22.49 -6.68
C LYS A 91 29.20 -22.64 -5.29
N GLU A 92 30.53 -22.72 -5.23
CA GLU A 92 31.31 -22.86 -3.99
C GLU A 92 31.29 -21.55 -3.18
N GLU A 93 31.49 -20.41 -3.84
CA GLU A 93 31.39 -19.08 -3.22
C GLU A 93 29.99 -18.83 -2.67
N LEU A 94 28.94 -19.21 -3.40
CA LEU A 94 27.56 -19.10 -2.92
C LEU A 94 27.32 -19.95 -1.65
N ILE A 95 27.91 -21.15 -1.58
CA ILE A 95 27.83 -22.01 -0.39
C ILE A 95 28.59 -21.38 0.78
N GLU A 96 29.76 -20.81 0.54
CA GLU A 96 30.56 -20.16 1.57
C GLU A 96 29.88 -18.90 2.13
N ILE A 97 29.33 -18.06 1.25
CA ILE A 97 28.52 -16.89 1.62
C ILE A 97 27.34 -17.32 2.51
N ALA A 98 26.64 -18.40 2.14
CA ALA A 98 25.54 -18.93 2.92
C ALA A 98 25.99 -19.44 4.31
N LYS A 99 27.14 -20.11 4.40
CA LYS A 99 27.72 -20.58 5.68
C LYS A 99 28.08 -19.41 6.59
N ARG A 100 28.86 -18.43 6.09
CA ARG A 100 29.24 -17.23 6.85
C ARG A 100 28.01 -16.44 7.32
N TYR A 101 27.00 -16.31 6.47
CA TYR A 101 25.76 -15.64 6.83
C TYR A 101 25.00 -16.36 7.96
N ASN A 102 24.95 -17.71 7.92
CA ASN A 102 24.36 -18.51 8.99
C ASN A 102 25.12 -18.37 10.31
N GLU A 103 26.45 -18.32 10.28
CA GLU A 103 27.29 -18.08 11.47
C GLU A 103 27.00 -16.71 12.10
N ILE A 104 26.98 -15.66 11.28
CA ILE A 104 26.64 -14.29 11.71
C ILE A 104 25.24 -14.24 12.32
N ASN A 105 24.27 -14.96 11.74
CA ASN A 105 22.90 -14.99 12.23
C ASN A 105 22.64 -15.97 13.37
N LYS A 106 23.55 -16.90 13.68
CA LYS A 106 23.38 -17.89 14.74
C LYS A 106 23.26 -17.21 16.10
N ASN A 107 24.11 -16.21 16.34
CA ASN A 107 24.21 -15.52 17.63
C ASN A 107 23.21 -14.35 17.79
N LYS A 108 22.54 -13.94 16.71
CA LYS A 108 21.59 -12.82 16.77
C LYS A 108 20.30 -13.20 17.50
N SER A 109 19.84 -12.28 18.34
CA SER A 109 18.57 -12.41 19.02
C SER A 109 17.39 -12.37 18.02
N LYS A 110 16.25 -12.94 18.40
CA LYS A 110 15.04 -12.90 17.57
C LYS A 110 14.61 -11.46 17.24
N SER A 111 14.79 -10.53 18.18
CA SER A 111 14.51 -9.10 18.00
C SER A 111 15.40 -8.45 16.94
N GLU A 112 16.71 -8.73 16.97
CA GLU A 112 17.65 -8.20 15.97
C GLU A 112 17.31 -8.69 14.58
N LYS A 113 17.05 -10.00 14.42
CA LYS A 113 16.61 -10.61 13.15
C LYS A 113 15.35 -9.94 12.60
N LEU A 114 14.38 -9.65 13.46
CA LEU A 114 13.15 -8.96 13.07
C LEU A 114 13.37 -7.49 12.72
N SER A 115 14.34 -6.82 13.36
CA SER A 115 14.72 -5.44 13.06
C SER A 115 15.44 -5.32 11.71
N GLU A 116 16.34 -6.25 11.38
CA GLU A 116 17.00 -6.34 10.09
C GLU A 116 16.01 -6.70 8.98
N ALA A 117 15.16 -7.71 9.23
CA ALA A 117 14.10 -8.06 8.31
C ALA A 117 13.19 -6.87 8.01
N LYS A 118 12.91 -6.00 9.00
CA LYS A 118 12.11 -4.78 8.84
C LYS A 118 12.78 -3.78 7.88
N LYS A 119 14.10 -3.61 7.97
CA LYS A 119 14.88 -2.70 7.11
C LYS A 119 14.98 -3.19 5.67
N LEU A 120 15.00 -4.50 5.44
CA LEU A 120 15.15 -5.09 4.11
C LEU A 120 13.86 -5.01 3.27
N ASN A 121 13.97 -4.55 2.03
CA ASN A 121 12.85 -4.52 1.06
C ASN A 121 12.62 -5.88 0.38
N ILE A 122 12.50 -6.94 1.18
CA ILE A 122 12.30 -8.32 0.73
C ILE A 122 10.88 -8.79 1.10
N ARG A 123 10.30 -9.66 0.27
CA ARG A 123 9.01 -10.31 0.53
C ARG A 123 9.06 -11.09 1.85
N TYR A 124 7.99 -10.99 2.66
CA TYR A 124 7.90 -11.61 3.99
C TYR A 124 8.30 -13.09 4.04
N SER A 125 7.88 -13.89 3.04
CA SER A 125 8.20 -15.32 2.97
C SER A 125 9.68 -15.59 2.76
N LYS A 126 10.34 -14.78 1.92
CA LYS A 126 11.78 -14.87 1.69
C LYS A 126 12.52 -14.46 2.97
N SER A 127 12.19 -13.31 3.55
CA SER A 127 12.81 -12.86 4.81
C SER A 127 12.65 -13.87 5.96
N ALA A 128 11.49 -14.50 6.09
CA ALA A 128 11.24 -15.53 7.09
C ALA A 128 12.19 -16.72 6.97
N LYS A 129 12.42 -17.19 5.73
CA LYS A 129 13.39 -18.25 5.44
C LYS A 129 14.83 -17.79 5.72
N PHE A 130 15.21 -16.60 5.25
CA PHE A 130 16.56 -16.05 5.42
C PHE A 130 16.96 -15.90 6.90
N PHE A 131 16.06 -15.41 7.74
CA PHE A 131 16.34 -15.19 9.16
C PHE A 131 15.96 -16.38 10.05
N ASN A 132 15.43 -17.47 9.47
CA ASN A 132 14.86 -18.60 10.20
C ASN A 132 13.89 -18.16 11.31
N VAL A 133 12.89 -17.35 10.95
CA VAL A 133 11.86 -16.85 11.87
C VAL A 133 10.46 -17.06 11.27
N CYS A 134 9.45 -17.14 12.14
CA CYS A 134 8.06 -17.24 11.70
C CYS A 134 7.66 -16.05 10.81
N ARG A 135 7.04 -16.33 9.66
CA ARG A 135 6.53 -15.31 8.73
C ARG A 135 5.65 -14.27 9.41
N GLN A 136 4.77 -14.69 10.32
CA GLN A 136 3.89 -13.78 11.04
C GLN A 136 4.65 -12.78 11.90
N ALA A 137 5.79 -13.17 12.49
CA ALA A 137 6.62 -12.28 13.26
C ALA A 137 7.25 -11.19 12.39
N VAL A 138 7.71 -11.54 11.17
CA VAL A 138 8.23 -10.57 10.18
C VAL A 138 7.15 -9.61 9.70
N VAL A 139 5.94 -10.11 9.46
CA VAL A 139 4.81 -9.26 9.08
C VAL A 139 4.52 -8.26 10.20
N LYS A 140 4.36 -8.73 11.44
CA LYS A 140 4.11 -7.87 12.60
C LYS A 140 5.22 -6.85 12.83
N SER A 141 6.50 -7.20 12.62
CA SER A 141 7.60 -6.25 12.79
C SER A 141 7.60 -5.14 11.73
N LYS A 142 7.26 -5.46 10.48
CA LYS A 142 7.14 -4.51 9.36
C LYS A 142 5.89 -3.64 9.45
N THR A 143 4.75 -4.19 9.85
CA THR A 143 3.47 -3.48 9.87
C THR A 143 3.16 -2.76 11.18
N ARG A 144 3.86 -3.08 12.28
CA ARG A 144 3.77 -2.29 13.52
C ARG A 144 4.32 -0.89 13.28
N VAL A 145 3.44 -0.01 12.83
CA VAL A 145 3.51 1.42 13.09
C VAL A 145 2.99 1.58 14.51
N ILE A 146 3.89 1.81 15.47
CA ILE A 146 3.48 2.27 16.79
C ILE A 146 2.95 3.68 16.56
N LYS A 147 1.65 3.82 16.35
CA LYS A 147 1.01 5.13 16.42
C LYS A 147 1.10 5.55 17.88
N VAL A 148 2.04 6.44 18.20
CA VAL A 148 2.00 7.19 19.45
C VAL A 148 0.70 7.97 19.39
N ARG A 149 -0.33 7.51 20.11
CA ARG A 149 -1.57 8.24 20.23
C ARG A 149 -1.25 9.43 21.13
N GLU A 150 -1.13 10.61 20.53
CA GLU A 150 -1.08 11.84 21.29
C GLU A 150 -2.35 11.93 22.13
N HIS A 151 -2.19 12.06 23.45
CA HIS A 151 -3.32 12.21 24.33
C HIS A 151 -3.93 13.59 24.11
N LYS A 152 -5.26 13.68 24.02
CA LYS A 152 -5.99 14.94 23.74
C LYS A 152 -5.54 16.11 24.63
N ASN A 153 -5.09 15.80 25.85
CA ASN A 153 -4.69 16.77 26.87
C ASN A 153 -3.17 16.71 27.18
N ASP A 154 -2.33 16.21 26.26
CA ASP A 154 -0.92 15.97 26.52
C ASP A 154 -0.17 17.25 26.98
N THR A 155 -0.46 18.38 26.33
CA THR A 155 0.09 19.70 26.69
C THR A 155 -0.25 20.10 28.14
N ILE A 156 -1.48 19.85 28.58
CA ILE A 156 -1.95 20.17 29.94
C ILE A 156 -1.29 19.24 30.96
N ILE A 157 -1.14 17.96 30.64
CA ILE A 157 -0.47 16.98 31.50
C ILE A 157 1.00 17.36 31.68
N ARG A 158 1.71 17.69 30.59
CA ARG A 158 3.12 18.15 30.63
C ARG A 158 3.27 19.41 31.46
N LYS A 159 2.46 20.44 31.17
CA LYS A 159 2.48 21.69 31.92
C LYS A 159 2.25 21.46 33.41
N SER A 160 1.24 20.66 33.75
CA SER A 160 0.94 20.34 35.15
C SER A 160 2.03 19.54 35.85
N PHE A 161 2.72 18.64 35.13
CA PHE A 161 3.84 17.88 35.69
C PHE A 161 5.05 18.78 35.96
N LEU A 162 5.37 19.68 35.03
CA LEU A 162 6.46 20.65 35.15
C LEU A 162 6.18 21.71 36.23
N ASP A 163 4.95 22.26 36.27
CA ASP A 163 4.49 23.20 37.31
C ASP A 163 4.72 22.62 38.72
N ASN A 164 4.56 21.30 38.88
CA ASN A 164 4.73 20.59 40.14
C ASN A 164 6.13 19.95 40.30
N LYS A 165 7.11 20.34 39.47
CA LYS A 165 8.50 19.84 39.48
C LYS A 165 8.61 18.30 39.48
N GLY A 166 7.66 17.62 38.83
CA GLY A 166 7.60 16.16 38.77
C GLY A 166 7.32 15.44 40.09
N ARG A 167 7.01 16.15 41.18
CA ARG A 167 6.78 15.55 42.51
C ARG A 167 5.44 14.83 42.61
N TYR A 168 4.48 15.19 41.76
CA TYR A 168 3.14 14.63 41.80
C TYR A 168 3.08 13.32 41.02
N GLY A 169 2.93 12.22 41.75
CA GLY A 169 2.56 10.94 41.16
C GLY A 169 1.15 10.96 40.56
N ARG A 170 0.77 9.87 39.88
CA ARG A 170 -0.44 9.80 39.04
C ARG A 170 -1.76 10.23 39.73
N LEU A 171 -1.91 9.94 41.02
CA LEU A 171 -3.14 10.28 41.77
C LEU A 171 -3.21 11.78 42.05
N ARG A 172 -2.11 12.33 42.60
CA ARG A 172 -2.01 13.77 42.93
C ARG A 172 -2.08 14.62 41.67
N LEU A 173 -1.45 14.20 40.58
CA LEU A 173 -1.47 14.94 39.33
C LEU A 173 -2.87 14.95 38.67
N SER A 174 -3.60 13.82 38.74
CA SER A 174 -4.98 13.75 38.27
C SER A 174 -5.91 14.70 39.05
N ALA A 175 -5.81 14.72 40.38
CA ALA A 175 -6.57 15.64 41.22
C ALA A 175 -6.22 17.11 40.92
N TYR A 176 -4.93 17.43 40.78
CA TYR A 176 -4.47 18.78 40.44
C TYR A 176 -5.03 19.26 39.10
N ILE A 177 -4.99 18.43 38.06
CA ILE A 177 -5.52 18.77 36.73
C ILE A 177 -7.04 18.97 36.80
N SER A 178 -7.73 18.13 37.56
CA SER A 178 -9.17 18.26 37.77
C SER A 178 -9.53 19.57 38.45
N MET A 179 -8.75 20.01 39.45
CA MET A 179 -9.01 21.25 40.18
C MET A 179 -8.64 22.50 39.35
N LYS A 180 -7.49 22.49 38.67
CA LYS A 180 -6.95 23.67 37.98
C LYS A 180 -7.58 23.91 36.60
N TYR A 181 -7.89 22.86 35.87
CA TYR A 181 -8.36 22.95 34.47
C TYR A 181 -9.80 22.45 34.28
N ASN A 182 -10.46 21.97 35.34
CA ASN A 182 -11.77 21.33 35.29
C ASN A 182 -11.83 20.15 34.28
N ILE A 183 -10.71 19.41 34.17
CA ILE A 183 -10.60 18.25 33.28
C ILE A 183 -10.31 17.02 34.12
N PHE A 184 -11.24 16.06 34.10
CA PHE A 184 -11.01 14.77 34.73
C PHE A 184 -10.16 13.86 33.82
N ILE A 185 -9.01 13.40 34.35
CA ILE A 185 -8.15 12.42 33.68
C ILE A 185 -7.97 11.22 34.60
N ASN A 186 -8.28 10.02 34.10
CA ASN A 186 -8.14 8.79 34.88
C ASN A 186 -6.67 8.59 35.33
N PRO A 187 -6.39 8.42 36.64
CA PRO A 187 -5.04 8.23 37.15
C PRO A 187 -4.30 7.04 36.54
N ARG A 188 -5.00 5.96 36.15
CA ARG A 188 -4.37 4.81 35.48
C ARG A 188 -3.88 5.16 34.09
N SER A 189 -4.67 5.92 33.33
CA SER A 189 -4.29 6.40 31.99
C SER A 189 -3.13 7.39 32.10
N LEU A 190 -3.18 8.29 33.08
CA LEU A 190 -2.13 9.27 33.34
C LEU A 190 -0.81 8.60 33.76
N GLY A 191 -0.86 7.54 34.58
CA GLY A 191 0.32 6.76 34.93
C GLY A 191 0.99 6.06 33.75
N ARG A 192 0.22 5.60 32.75
CA ARG A 192 0.79 5.06 31.50
C ARG A 192 1.47 6.16 30.69
N HIS A 193 0.87 7.35 30.67
CA HIS A 193 1.40 8.52 29.96
C HIS A 193 2.71 9.05 30.56
N LEU A 194 2.82 9.05 31.90
CA LEU A 194 4.03 9.47 32.61
C LEU A 194 5.17 8.45 32.51
N LYS A 195 4.86 7.16 32.31
CA LYS A 195 5.87 6.10 32.16
C LYS A 195 6.76 6.33 30.93
N ASP A 196 6.24 7.00 29.91
CA ASP A 196 7.02 7.34 28.71
C ASP A 196 7.94 8.56 28.93
N TRP A 197 7.90 9.22 30.10
CA TRP A 197 8.66 10.44 30.43
C TRP A 197 9.66 10.29 31.58
N ILE A 198 9.62 9.16 32.30
CA ILE A 198 10.56 8.78 33.36
C ILE A 198 11.46 7.69 32.81
#